data_AF-A0A7R8W0E9-F1
#
_entry.id   AF-A0A7R8W0E9-F1
#
_cell.length_a   1.000
_cell.length_b   1.000
_cell.length_c   1.000
_cell.angle_alpha   90.00
_cell.angle_beta   90.00
_cell.angle_gamma   90.00
#
_symmetry.space_group_name_H-M   'P 1'
#
loop_
_entity.id
_entity.type
_entity.pdbx_description
1 polymer ?
#
loop_
_entity_poly.entity_id
_entity_poly.type
_entity_poly.pdbx_seq_one_letter_code
_entity_poly.pdbx_strand_id
1 'polypeptide(L)' 'QGSKRTLRSNEIMLPPSGLLDTELELNFCLQYPHFLKRDGNKLHVMLQRRKRYKNRTILGFKTLAEGLINMSQVLSTNIT' A
#
# COMPACT_ATOMS: atom_id res chain seq x y z
N GLN A 1 -0.31 1.23 -19.25
CA GLN A 1 0.06 2.53 -18.66
C GLN A 1 -0.77 2.72 -17.40
N GLY A 2 -0.26 2.40 -16.20
CA GLY A 2 -1.13 2.42 -15.00
C GLY A 2 -0.45 2.27 -13.62
N SER A 3 0.88 2.29 -13.56
CA SER A 3 1.63 1.96 -12.34
C SER A 3 2.29 3.15 -11.64
N LYS A 4 1.96 4.41 -12.01
CA LYS A 4 2.60 5.60 -11.39
C LYS A 4 2.11 5.91 -9.96
N ARG A 5 1.09 5.21 -9.44
CA ARG A 5 0.42 5.54 -8.17
C ARG A 5 0.56 4.48 -7.07
N THR A 6 1.22 3.36 -7.33
CA THR A 6 1.38 2.26 -6.35
C THR A 6 2.86 2.03 -6.11
N LEU A 7 3.31 2.28 -4.88
CA LEU A 7 4.60 1.85 -4.37
C LEU A 7 4.43 0.46 -3.74
N ARG A 8 5.39 -0.43 -3.93
CA ARG A 8 5.30 -1.81 -3.46
C ARG A 8 6.62 -2.25 -2.85
N SER A 9 6.53 -2.85 -1.67
CA SER A 9 7.66 -3.46 -0.97
C SER A 9 8.08 -4.79 -1.59
N ASN A 10 9.19 -5.32 -1.10
CA ASN A 10 9.58 -6.71 -1.38
C ASN A 10 8.55 -7.70 -0.82
N GLU A 11 8.55 -8.91 -1.40
CA GLU A 11 7.72 -10.01 -0.93
C GLU A 11 8.24 -10.54 0.41
N ILE A 12 7.31 -10.79 1.33
CA ILE A 12 7.60 -11.35 2.64
C ILE A 12 7.17 -12.82 2.61
N MET A 13 8.11 -13.74 2.84
CA MET A 13 7.84 -15.17 2.86
C MET A 13 7.26 -15.59 4.20
N LEU A 14 6.14 -16.31 4.16
CA LEU A 14 5.52 -16.86 5.36
C LEU A 14 6.14 -18.22 5.71
N PRO A 15 6.52 -18.47 6.97
CA PRO A 15 6.95 -19.79 7.41
C PRO A 15 5.77 -20.78 7.41
N PRO A 16 6.03 -22.11 7.43
CA PRO A 16 4.99 -23.13 7.40
C PRO A 16 3.99 -23.06 8.56
N SER A 17 4.39 -22.48 9.71
CA SER A 17 3.52 -22.22 10.86
C SER A 17 2.41 -21.21 10.56
N GLY A 18 2.54 -20.43 9.48
CA GLY A 18 1.58 -19.41 9.06
C GLY A 18 1.61 -18.13 9.91
N LEU A 19 2.40 -18.10 10.98
CA LEU A 19 2.64 -16.93 11.82
C LEU A 19 3.99 -16.33 11.47
N LEU A 20 4.01 -15.02 11.25
CA LEU A 20 5.23 -14.27 11.01
C LEU A 20 5.21 -13.05 11.91
N ASP A 21 6.20 -12.97 12.80
CA ASP A 21 6.56 -11.75 13.50
C ASP A 21 7.85 -11.24 12.84
N THR A 22 7.76 -10.11 12.15
CA THR A 22 8.89 -9.48 11.48
C THR A 22 8.73 -7.99 11.60
N GLU A 23 9.82 -7.31 11.92
CA GLU A 23 9.86 -5.86 11.77
C GLU A 23 9.71 -5.52 10.29
N LEU A 24 8.90 -4.50 10.04
CA LEU A 24 8.57 -4.04 8.70
C LEU A 24 9.24 -2.69 8.48
N GLU A 25 10.47 -2.71 7.96
CA GLU A 25 11.20 -1.48 7.63
C GLU A 25 10.67 -0.90 6.31
N LEU A 26 9.49 -0.30 6.37
CA LEU A 26 8.85 0.36 5.23
C LEU A 26 8.88 1.87 5.40
N ASN A 27 9.87 2.49 4.76
CA ASN A 27 9.96 3.92 4.62
C ASN A 27 9.60 4.31 3.18
N PHE A 28 8.59 5.16 3.03
CA PHE A 28 8.21 5.69 1.73
C PHE A 28 8.20 7.21 1.78
N CYS A 29 8.94 7.83 0.86
CA CYS A 29 8.86 9.26 0.62
C CYS A 29 7.99 9.51 -0.61
N LEU A 30 7.00 10.38 -0.49
CA LEU A 30 6.12 10.72 -1.60
C LEU A 30 5.97 12.24 -1.66
N GLN A 31 6.28 12.83 -2.81
CA GLN A 31 5.98 14.23 -3.05
C GLN A 31 4.50 14.33 -3.43
N TYR A 32 3.70 14.92 -2.55
CA TYR A 32 2.25 15.04 -2.74
C TYR A 32 1.87 16.50 -3.01
N PRO A 33 1.59 16.87 -4.26
CA PRO A 33 1.01 18.18 -4.55
C PRO A 33 -0.39 18.22 -3.95
N HIS A 34 -0.60 19.09 -2.96
CA HIS A 34 -1.91 19.26 -2.35
C HIS A 34 -2.86 19.91 -3.36
N PHE A 35 -3.71 19.10 -3.98
CA PHE A 35 -4.82 19.57 -4.80
C PHE A 35 -6.12 19.13 -4.13
N LEU A 36 -7.02 20.07 -3.83
CA LEU A 36 -8.27 19.81 -3.11
C LEU A 36 -9.29 19.07 -4.01
N LYS A 37 -9.06 17.78 -4.28
CA LYS A 37 -10.11 16.88 -4.80
C LYS A 37 -10.90 16.34 -3.62
N ARG A 38 -12.19 16.73 -3.56
CA ARG A 38 -13.11 16.48 -2.42
C ARG A 38 -13.16 15.02 -1.93
N ASP A 39 -12.84 14.04 -2.77
CA ASP A 39 -12.83 12.61 -2.39
C ASP A 39 -11.63 11.81 -2.94
N GLY A 40 -10.67 12.47 -3.60
CA GLY A 40 -9.57 11.80 -4.32
C GLY A 40 -8.25 11.72 -3.57
N ASN A 41 -8.18 12.30 -2.37
CA ASN A 41 -6.94 12.53 -1.64
C ASN A 41 -6.72 11.48 -0.56
N LYS A 42 -6.70 10.21 -0.94
CA LYS A 42 -6.49 9.10 -0.01
C LYS A 42 -5.23 8.32 -0.39
N LEU A 43 -4.34 8.10 0.57
CA LEU A 43 -3.26 7.14 0.44
C LEU A 43 -3.74 5.80 0.98
N HIS A 44 -3.73 4.78 0.13
CA HIS A 44 -4.10 3.41 0.48
C HIS A 44 -2.84 2.63 0.83
N VAL A 45 -2.77 2.13 2.07
CA VAL A 45 -1.75 1.19 2.53
C VAL A 45 -2.40 -0.18 2.57
N MET A 46 -1.94 -1.10 1.71
CA MET A 46 -2.58 -2.42 1.56
C MET A 46 -1.60 -3.53 1.89
N LEU A 47 -2.03 -4.48 2.72
CA LEU A 47 -1.40 -5.78 2.86
C LEU A 47 -2.05 -6.75 1.87
N GLN A 48 -1.26 -7.35 0.98
CA GLN A 48 -1.77 -8.16 -0.11
C GLN A 48 -1.08 -9.53 -0.19
N ARG A 49 -1.88 -10.58 -0.40
CA ARG A 49 -1.39 -11.93 -0.69
C ARG A 49 -1.39 -12.18 -2.19
N ARG A 50 -0.29 -12.72 -2.73
CA ARG A 50 -0.25 -13.19 -4.12
C ARG A 50 -1.23 -14.34 -4.31
N LYS A 51 -2.04 -14.25 -5.37
CA LYS A 51 -2.91 -15.34 -5.81
C LYS A 51 -2.10 -16.20 -6.79
N ARG A 52 -2.04 -17.51 -6.54
CA ARG A 52 -1.58 -18.50 -7.53
C ARG A 52 -2.77 -19.38 -7.88
N TYR A 53 -3.16 -19.37 -9.16
CA TYR A 53 -4.20 -20.24 -9.69
C TYR A 53 -3.54 -21.47 -10.32
N LYS A 54 -4.07 -22.67 -10.04
CA LYS A 54 -3.44 -23.95 -10.47
C LYS A 54 -3.09 -23.98 -11.96
N ASN A 55 -3.94 -23.43 -12.84
CA ASN A 55 -3.79 -23.50 -14.30
C ASN A 55 -3.98 -22.16 -15.05
N ARG A 56 -3.72 -21.00 -14.43
CA ARG A 56 -3.77 -19.70 -15.13
C ARG A 56 -2.60 -18.79 -14.74
N THR A 57 -2.00 -18.14 -15.73
CA THR A 57 -0.96 -17.09 -15.61
C THR A 57 -1.46 -15.76 -15.05
N ILE A 58 -2.68 -15.71 -14.48
CA ILE A 58 -3.24 -14.49 -13.91
C ILE A 58 -2.58 -14.24 -12.55
N LEU A 59 -1.59 -13.36 -12.57
CA LEU A 59 -0.91 -12.82 -11.40
C LEU A 59 -1.81 -11.75 -10.76
N GLY A 60 -2.60 -12.14 -9.76
CA GLY A 60 -3.47 -11.25 -9.00
C GLY A 60 -3.06 -11.15 -7.54
N PHE A 61 -3.59 -10.13 -6.86
CA PHE A 61 -3.42 -9.94 -5.42
C PHE A 61 -4.77 -10.09 -4.71
N LYS A 62 -4.77 -10.64 -3.50
CA LYS A 62 -5.89 -10.61 -2.55
C LYS A 62 -5.54 -9.61 -1.45
N THR A 63 -6.26 -8.51 -1.34
CA THR A 63 -6.13 -7.61 -0.19
C THR A 63 -6.56 -8.35 1.07
N LEU A 64 -5.68 -8.39 2.07
CA LEU A 64 -5.91 -8.97 3.39
C LEU A 64 -6.30 -7.90 4.39
N ALA A 65 -5.65 -6.73 4.30
CA ALA A 65 -5.95 -5.56 5.11
C ALA A 65 -5.70 -4.29 4.28
N GLU A 66 -6.43 -3.23 4.61
CA GLU A 66 -6.31 -1.91 3.99
C GLU A 66 -6.39 -0.84 5.09
N GLY A 67 -5.49 0.13 5.01
CA GLY A 67 -5.51 1.36 5.79
C GLY A 67 -5.61 2.56 4.84
N LEU A 68 -6.42 3.54 5.22
CA LEU A 68 -6.64 4.75 4.43
C LEU A 68 -6.14 5.96 5.20
N ILE A 69 -5.28 6.75 4.58
CA ILE A 69 -4.82 8.04 5.13
C ILE A 69 -5.43 9.14 4.27
N ASN A 70 -6.18 10.03 4.91
CA ASN A 70 -6.74 11.19 4.23
C ASN A 70 -5.66 12.27 4.05
N MET A 71 -5.09 12.33 2.85
CA MET A 71 -4.02 13.26 2.49
C MET A 71 -4.48 14.73 2.46
N SER A 72 -5.79 15.01 2.54
CA SER A 72 -6.26 16.37 2.77
C SER A 72 -6.05 16.86 4.22
N GLN A 73 -5.98 15.93 5.18
CA GLN A 73 -5.77 16.23 6.61
C GLN A 73 -4.30 16.20 7.02
N VAL A 74 -3.42 15.68 6.16
CA VAL A 74 -1.95 15.63 6.39
C VAL A 74 -1.30 17.00 6.11
N LEU A 75 -2.04 17.96 5.55
CA LEU A 75 -1.60 19.35 5.41
C LEU A 75 -1.37 20.01 6.78
N SER A 76 -0.23 20.68 6.88
CA SER A 76 0.06 21.77 7.84
C SER A 76 0.73 21.40 9.17
N THR A 77 1.86 20.69 9.15
CA THR A 77 2.83 20.73 10.26
C THR A 77 3.95 21.78 10.10
N ASN A 78 3.89 22.65 9.08
CA ASN A 78 4.88 23.73 8.86
C ASN A 78 4.25 25.13 8.68
N ILE A 79 3.13 25.42 9.34
CA ILE A 79 2.68 26.81 9.51
C ILE A 79 2.30 27.01 10.98
N THR A 80 3.29 27.18 11.84
CA THR A 80 3.27 28.14 12.97
C THR A 80 4.71 28.48 13.31
#